data_AF-A0A7S9GJB1-F1
#
_entry.id   AF-A0A7S9GJB1-F1
#
_cell.length_a   1.000
_cell.length_b   1.000
_cell.length_c   1.000
_cell.angle_alpha   90.00
_cell.angle_beta   90.00
_cell.angle_gamma   90.00
#
_symmetry.space_group_name_H-M   'P 1'
#
loop_
_entity.id
_entity.type
_entity.pdbx_description
1 polymer ?
#
loop_
_entity_poly.entity_id
_entity_poly.type
_entity_poly.pdbx_seq_one_letter_code
_entity_poly.pdbx_strand_id
1 'polypeptide(L)' 'MTTEQTSVELTAEEMANLWFIPQMPGGKVVSEEVQASLEAKGIATNVREDGKRWLTLFGDAVRRGAVKVTVKG' A
#
# COMPACT_ATOMS: atom_id res chain seq x y z
N MET A 1 -11.08 14.60 20.71
CA MET A 1 -11.49 14.10 19.38
C MET A 1 -10.76 14.92 18.35
N THR A 2 -9.68 14.39 17.79
CA THR A 2 -8.82 15.12 16.83
C THR A 2 -9.28 14.76 15.43
N THR A 3 -9.66 15.79 14.67
CA THR A 3 -10.17 15.74 13.31
C THR A 3 -9.21 15.07 12.33
N GLU A 4 -9.74 14.07 11.61
CA GLU A 4 -9.57 13.85 10.16
C GLU A 4 -8.16 13.94 9.58
N GLN A 5 -7.38 12.86 9.70
CA GLN A 5 -6.45 12.49 8.63
C GLN A 5 -7.24 11.80 7.51
N THR A 6 -8.00 12.58 6.72
CA THR A 6 -8.72 12.09 5.53
C THR A 6 -7.79 11.98 4.30
N SER A 7 -6.47 12.00 4.52
CA SER A 7 -5.47 11.87 3.47
C SER A 7 -4.30 11.00 3.91
N VAL A 8 -3.89 10.09 3.03
CA VAL A 8 -2.71 9.25 3.23
C VAL A 8 -1.53 9.79 2.45
N GLU A 9 -0.34 9.75 3.05
CA GLU A 9 0.90 10.16 2.41
C GLU A 9 1.62 8.94 1.82
N LEU A 10 1.87 8.99 0.52
CA LEU A 10 2.61 7.97 -0.21
C LEU A 10 3.76 8.60 -0.97
N THR A 11 4.86 7.88 -1.16
CA THR A 11 5.85 8.24 -2.16
C THR A 11 5.34 7.88 -3.56
N ALA A 12 5.96 8.46 -4.60
CA ALA A 12 5.65 8.07 -5.97
C ALA A 12 5.90 6.57 -6.21
N GLU A 13 6.94 6.02 -5.60
CA GLU A 13 7.27 4.60 -5.70
C GLU A 13 6.22 3.71 -5.03
N GLU A 14 5.78 4.05 -3.81
CA GLU A 14 4.74 3.30 -3.11
C GLU A 14 3.44 3.29 -3.91
N MET A 15 3.01 4.45 -4.41
CA MET A 15 1.79 4.60 -5.20
C MET A 15 1.84 3.75 -6.48
N ALA A 16 2.96 3.76 -7.19
CA ALA A 16 3.15 2.97 -8.41
C ALA A 16 3.15 1.46 -8.14
N ASN A 17 3.57 1.03 -6.95
CA ASN A 17 3.71 -0.37 -6.59
C ASN A 17 2.42 -1.02 -6.04
N LEU A 18 1.39 -0.25 -5.66
CA LEU A 18 0.12 -0.78 -5.14
C LEU A 18 -0.56 -1.78 -6.09
N TRP A 19 -0.42 -1.59 -7.40
CA TRP A 19 -1.00 -2.48 -8.42
C TRP A 19 -0.33 -3.85 -8.50
N PHE A 20 0.84 -4.02 -7.87
CA PHE A 20 1.62 -5.25 -7.86
C PHE A 20 1.62 -5.94 -6.50
N ILE A 21 0.72 -5.56 -5.59
CA ILE A 21 0.48 -6.21 -4.31
C ILE A 21 -0.86 -6.98 -4.36
N PRO A 22 -0.89 -8.28 -4.03
CA PRO A 22 0.23 -9.14 -3.63
C PRO A 22 1.16 -9.47 -4.81
N GLN A 23 2.42 -9.82 -4.52
CA GLN A 23 3.35 -10.26 -5.57
C GLN A 23 2.91 -11.60 -6.16
N MET A 24 2.91 -11.68 -7.49
CA MET A 24 2.51 -12.86 -8.25
C MET A 24 3.67 -13.38 -9.11
N PRO A 25 3.77 -14.70 -9.34
CA PRO A 25 4.77 -15.25 -10.26
C PRO A 25 4.70 -14.56 -11.64
N GLY A 26 5.84 -14.10 -12.15
CA GLY A 26 5.92 -13.35 -13.42
C GLY A 26 5.46 -11.88 -13.35
N GLY A 27 5.02 -11.40 -12.18
CA GLY A 27 4.69 -10.00 -11.94
C GLY A 27 5.91 -9.13 -11.63
N LYS A 28 5.67 -7.84 -11.40
CA LYS A 28 6.70 -6.92 -10.91
C LYS A 28 7.08 -7.30 -9.48
N VAL A 29 8.38 -7.41 -9.23
CA VAL A 29 8.92 -7.54 -7.88
C VAL A 29 8.90 -6.17 -7.21
N VAL A 30 8.22 -6.08 -6.06
CA VAL A 30 8.21 -4.88 -5.21
C VAL A 30 9.28 -5.06 -4.13
N SER A 31 10.07 -4.02 -3.85
CA SER A 31 11.10 -4.09 -2.82
C SER A 31 10.50 -4.38 -1.44
N GLU A 32 11.28 -5.02 -0.57
CA GLU A 32 10.83 -5.30 0.81
C GLU A 32 10.61 -4.00 1.60
N GLU A 33 11.41 -2.97 1.33
CA GLU A 33 11.27 -1.65 1.95
C GLU A 33 9.93 -1.00 1.62
N VAL A 34 9.51 -1.01 0.35
CA VAL A 34 8.20 -0.47 -0.06
C VAL A 34 7.07 -1.30 0.55
N GLN A 35 7.20 -2.62 0.55
CA GLN A 35 6.19 -3.49 1.14
C GLN A 35 6.03 -3.28 2.66
N ALA A 36 7.14 -3.16 3.39
CA ALA A 36 7.15 -2.89 4.82
C ALA A 36 6.60 -1.49 5.13
N SER A 37 6.91 -0.49 4.30
CA SER A 37 6.35 0.86 4.46
C SER A 37 4.82 0.86 4.24
N LEU A 38 4.32 0.17 3.22
CA LEU A 38 2.88 0.02 2.99
C LEU A 38 2.18 -0.73 4.13
N GLU A 39 2.84 -1.72 4.74
CA GLU A 39 2.36 -2.40 5.95
C GLU A 39 2.28 -1.44 7.14
N ALA A 40 3.35 -0.68 7.41
CA ALA A 40 3.39 0.30 8.50
C ALA A 40 2.31 1.39 8.38
N LYS A 41 1.89 1.71 7.15
CA LYS A 41 0.81 2.66 6.84
C LYS A 41 -0.59 2.03 6.88
N GLY A 42 -0.71 0.74 7.18
CA GLY A 42 -1.98 0.00 7.21
C GLY A 42 -2.59 -0.24 5.82
N ILE A 43 -1.83 0.00 4.74
CA ILE A 43 -2.25 -0.17 3.35
C ILE A 43 -2.11 -1.63 2.93
N ALA A 44 -1.03 -2.28 3.36
CA ALA A 44 -0.83 -3.72 3.23
C ALA A 44 -0.99 -4.41 4.58
N THR A 45 -1.31 -5.70 4.57
CA THR A 45 -1.22 -6.53 5.77
C THR A 45 0.22 -6.93 6.04
N ASN A 46 0.46 -7.40 7.27
CA ASN A 46 1.60 -8.24 7.57
C ASN A 46 1.66 -9.45 6.60
N VAL A 47 2.84 -10.08 6.51
CA VAL A 47 3.00 -11.33 5.77
C VAL A 47 2.01 -12.37 6.30
N ARG A 48 1.17 -12.88 5.40
CA ARG A 48 0.15 -13.90 5.72
C ARG A 48 0.72 -15.31 5.59
N GLU A 49 -0.10 -16.32 5.86
CA GLU A 49 0.27 -17.74 5.79
C GLU A 49 0.76 -18.18 4.40
N ASP A 50 0.35 -17.46 3.34
CA ASP A 50 0.81 -17.69 1.97
C ASP A 50 2.18 -17.05 1.65
N GLY A 51 2.83 -16.46 2.66
CA GLY A 51 4.12 -15.80 2.54
C GLY A 51 4.08 -14.44 1.86
N LYS A 52 2.89 -13.86 1.63
CA LYS A 52 2.72 -12.59 0.91
C LYS A 52 2.03 -11.54 1.76
N ARG A 53 2.26 -10.29 1.39
CA ARG A 53 1.45 -9.16 1.86
C ARG A 53 0.32 -8.90 0.88
N TRP A 54 -0.85 -8.59 1.42
CA TRP A 54 -2.05 -8.26 0.65
C TRP A 54 -2.50 -6.86 0.99
N LEU A 55 -3.17 -6.18 0.05
CA LEU A 55 -3.82 -4.92 0.40
C LEU A 55 -4.93 -5.14 1.44
N THR A 56 -5.03 -4.21 2.38
CA THR A 56 -6.21 -4.10 3.26
C THR A 56 -7.38 -3.52 2.49
N LEU A 57 -8.58 -3.49 3.09
CA LEU A 57 -9.72 -2.76 2.50
C LEU A 57 -9.39 -1.27 2.29
N PHE A 58 -8.66 -0.68 3.23
CA PHE A 58 -8.15 0.68 3.12
C PHE A 58 -7.16 0.80 1.95
N GLY A 59 -6.18 -0.11 1.85
CA GLY A 59 -5.22 -0.10 0.75
C GLY A 59 -5.84 -0.30 -0.63
N ASP A 60 -6.89 -1.11 -0.74
CA ASP A 60 -7.66 -1.26 -1.98
C ASP A 60 -8.45 0.01 -2.32
N ALA A 61 -8.97 0.74 -1.33
CA ALA A 61 -9.58 2.05 -1.54
C ALA A 61 -8.55 3.09 -2.03
N VAL A 62 -7.35 3.09 -1.45
CA VAL A 62 -6.23 3.93 -1.90
C VAL A 62 -5.83 3.59 -3.34
N ARG A 63 -5.65 2.31 -3.66
CA ARG A 63 -5.34 1.83 -5.02
C ARG A 63 -6.36 2.29 -6.06
N ARG A 64 -7.64 2.30 -5.70
CA ARG A 64 -8.74 2.73 -6.58
C ARG A 64 -8.96 4.25 -6.63
N GLY A 65 -8.21 5.03 -5.85
CA GLY A 65 -8.40 6.47 -5.76
C GLY A 65 -9.68 6.89 -5.01
N ALA A 66 -10.23 6.01 -4.18
CA ALA A 66 -11.41 6.30 -3.35
C ALA A 66 -11.07 7.04 -2.04
N VAL A 67 -9.77 7.31 -1.81
CA VAL A 67 -9.24 8.05 -0.66
C VAL A 67 -8.33 9.15 -1.19
N LYS A 68 -8.30 10.31 -0.52
CA LYS A 68 -7.37 11.39 -0.89
C LYS A 68 -5.94 10.94 -0.58
N VAL A 69 -5.06 11.01 -1.58
CA VAL A 69 -3.64 10.66 -1.45
C VAL A 69 -2.80 11.91 -1.72
N THR A 70 -1.80 12.15 -0.86
CA THR A 70 -0.75 13.14 -1.12
C THR A 70 0.52 12.38 -1.50
N VAL A 71 1.01 12.61 -2.72
CA VAL A 71 2.25 11.97 -3.19
C VAL A 71 3.45 12.86 -2.88
N LYS A 72 4.40 12.35 -2.08
CA LYS A 72 5.69 13.00 -1.82
C LYS A 72 6.71 12.55 -2.86
N GLY A 73 7.38 13.53 -3.47
CA GLY A 73 8.45 13.34 -4.46
C GLY A 73 9.81 13.16 -3.82
#